data_AF-A0A956FCV4-F1
#
_entry.id   AF-A0A956FCV4-F1
#
_cell.length_a   1.000
_cell.length_b   1.000
_cell.length_c   1.000
_cell.angle_alpha   90.00
_cell.angle_beta   90.00
_cell.angle_gamma   90.00
#
_symmetry.space_group_name_H-M   'P 1'
#
loop_
_entity.id
_entity.type
_entity.pdbx_description
1 polymer ?
#
loop_
_entity_poly.entity_id
_entity_poly.type
_entity_poly.pdbx_seq_one_letter_code
_entity_poly.pdbx_strand_id
1 'polypeptide(L)'
;PAVSPGDLYRADGWPFAPTLHPAVVGLPPESETSISAVAAYLVAQEPDPVQRIKALHDYVADRVAYDVPSYLAGEYPPQDAETVFHRRTSVCAGYATLLAALGQAAGIEIVVVVGDARGDDGLFEGQGHAWNAVNLDGRWYLIDATWDAGSVNGDRFVKDYSAHYLLTPPEVFVATHMPDDPKWQLLPAPLSHGDFLRLPHLRPDFAALDLRLLEPTRARYAVSVGDELTLRFANPHAFRLSGSVRLPDADQGERCETDDSRTTMTCAFPEHGRRQLLLFGPEGVYLGQLYVDVG
;
A
#
# COMPACT_ATOMS: atom_id res chain seq x y z
N PRO A 1 -0.56 -30.19 1.55
CA PRO A 1 -1.53 -29.21 2.10
C PRO A 1 -1.72 -28.07 1.10
N ALA A 2 -2.93 -27.56 0.92
CA ALA A 2 -3.12 -26.35 0.14
C ALA A 2 -2.54 -25.17 0.94
N VAL A 3 -1.70 -24.34 0.30
CA VAL A 3 -1.16 -23.11 0.90
C VAL A 3 -2.30 -22.12 1.05
N SER A 4 -2.45 -21.53 2.22
CA SER A 4 -3.35 -20.40 2.46
C SER A 4 -2.59 -19.07 2.36
N PRO A 5 -3.26 -17.94 2.08
CA PRO A 5 -2.60 -16.62 2.08
C PRO A 5 -1.81 -16.33 3.36
N GLY A 6 -2.34 -16.76 4.52
CA GLY A 6 -1.69 -16.56 5.81
C GLY A 6 -0.36 -17.28 5.99
N ASP A 7 -0.14 -18.37 5.25
CA ASP A 7 1.11 -19.15 5.30
C ASP A 7 2.29 -18.42 4.62
N LEU A 8 2.03 -17.35 3.86
CA LEU A 8 3.06 -16.58 3.15
C LEU A 8 3.64 -15.43 3.99
N TYR A 9 2.96 -15.06 5.07
CA TYR A 9 3.44 -14.00 5.95
C TYR A 9 4.66 -14.42 6.75
N ARG A 10 5.55 -13.45 6.97
CA ARG A 10 6.82 -13.65 7.69
C ARG A 10 6.89 -12.73 8.89
N ALA A 11 7.63 -13.18 9.90
CA ALA A 11 7.91 -12.37 11.08
C ALA A 11 9.14 -11.47 10.87
N ASP A 12 10.10 -11.89 10.06
CA ASP A 12 11.39 -11.23 9.90
C ASP A 12 11.50 -10.39 8.62
N GLY A 13 10.39 -10.16 7.92
CA GLY A 13 10.38 -9.35 6.71
C GLY A 13 9.05 -9.36 5.98
N TRP A 14 9.00 -8.62 4.88
CA TRP A 14 7.82 -8.54 4.04
C TRP A 14 7.56 -9.86 3.28
N PRO A 15 6.28 -10.26 3.10
CA PRO A 15 5.08 -9.60 3.61
C PRO A 15 4.82 -9.93 5.08
N PHE A 16 4.42 -8.93 5.86
CA PHE A 16 4.02 -9.13 7.25
C PHE A 16 2.56 -9.53 7.35
N ALA A 17 2.20 -10.25 8.41
CA ALA A 17 0.80 -10.50 8.73
C ALA A 17 0.09 -9.18 9.09
N PRO A 18 -1.18 -9.00 8.69
CA PRO A 18 -1.99 -7.82 9.02
C PRO A 18 -2.51 -7.89 10.46
N THR A 19 -1.61 -8.14 11.41
CA THR A 19 -1.89 -8.10 12.85
C THR A 19 -0.99 -7.07 13.51
N LEU A 20 -1.56 -6.35 14.48
CA LEU A 20 -0.81 -5.38 15.28
C LEU A 20 0.24 -6.09 16.14
N HIS A 21 1.40 -5.44 16.29
CA HIS A 21 2.47 -5.91 17.13
C HIS A 21 2.00 -6.05 18.59
N PRO A 22 2.32 -7.14 19.30
CA PRO A 22 1.86 -7.35 20.68
C PRO A 22 2.21 -6.21 21.64
N ALA A 23 3.38 -5.60 21.49
CA ALA A 23 3.79 -4.44 22.30
C ALA A 23 2.90 -3.20 22.09
N VAL A 24 2.32 -3.02 20.89
CA VAL A 24 1.39 -1.90 20.62
C VAL A 24 0.02 -2.18 21.23
N VAL A 25 -0.45 -3.43 21.13
CA VAL A 25 -1.70 -3.88 21.76
C VAL A 25 -1.61 -3.81 23.28
N GLY A 26 -0.46 -4.15 23.85
CA GLY A 26 -0.19 -4.14 25.29
C GLY A 26 0.33 -2.81 25.85
N LEU A 27 0.45 -1.76 25.02
CA LEU A 27 0.99 -0.46 25.44
C LEU A 27 0.08 0.17 26.51
N PRO A 28 0.57 0.37 27.75
CA PRO A 28 -0.26 0.89 28.82
C PRO A 28 -0.34 2.43 28.76
N PRO A 29 -1.46 3.05 29.17
CA PRO A 29 -1.67 4.50 29.02
C PRO A 29 -0.59 5.38 29.65
N GLU A 30 0.01 4.94 30.77
CA GLU A 30 1.10 5.65 31.44
C GLU A 30 2.40 5.71 30.62
N SER A 31 2.57 4.80 29.66
CA SER A 31 3.70 4.80 28.73
C SER A 31 3.40 5.59 27.44
N GLU A 32 2.15 6.04 27.25
CA GLU A 32 1.70 6.80 26.08
C GLU A 32 1.56 8.30 26.34
N THR A 33 2.51 8.85 27.10
CA THR A 33 2.46 10.25 27.56
C THR A 33 3.20 11.22 26.65
N SER A 34 4.18 10.73 25.88
CA SER A 34 4.97 11.49 24.90
C SER A 34 5.54 10.54 23.86
N ILE A 35 5.98 11.08 22.72
CA ILE A 35 6.67 10.33 21.65
C ILE A 35 7.85 9.54 22.24
N SER A 36 8.68 10.19 23.07
CA SER A 36 9.84 9.55 23.70
C SER A 36 9.46 8.43 24.67
N ALA A 37 8.36 8.56 25.42
CA ALA A 37 7.89 7.52 26.34
C ALA A 37 7.40 6.28 25.57
N VAL A 38 6.67 6.47 24.47
CA VAL A 38 6.24 5.39 23.59
C VAL A 38 7.44 4.69 22.96
N ALA A 39 8.36 5.45 22.39
CA ALA A 39 9.57 4.88 21.79
C ALA A 39 10.39 4.08 22.82
N ALA A 40 10.60 4.62 24.02
CA ALA A 40 11.32 3.93 25.09
C ALA A 40 10.62 2.63 25.51
N TYR A 41 9.30 2.63 25.62
CA TYR A 41 8.52 1.43 25.91
C TYR A 41 8.71 0.38 24.81
N LEU A 42 8.53 0.75 23.54
CA LEU A 42 8.60 -0.20 22.42
C LEU A 42 10.02 -0.76 22.24
N VAL A 43 11.06 0.06 22.44
CA VAL A 43 12.47 -0.41 22.48
C VAL A 43 12.69 -1.42 23.60
N ALA A 44 12.11 -1.20 24.78
CA ALA A 44 12.26 -2.10 25.92
C ALA A 44 11.50 -3.42 25.75
N GLN A 45 10.33 -3.40 25.10
CA GLN A 45 9.53 -4.59 24.85
C GLN A 45 10.01 -5.42 23.65
N GLU A 46 10.61 -4.77 22.64
CA GLU A 46 10.98 -5.43 21.40
C GLU A 46 12.48 -5.30 21.09
N PRO A 47 13.28 -6.35 21.38
CA PRO A 47 14.72 -6.35 21.12
C PRO A 47 15.07 -6.56 19.64
N ASP A 48 14.23 -7.23 18.85
CA ASP A 48 14.50 -7.47 17.42
C ASP A 48 14.32 -6.17 16.62
N PRO A 49 15.32 -5.73 15.84
CA PRO A 49 15.24 -4.47 15.11
C PRO A 49 14.10 -4.41 14.08
N VAL A 50 13.80 -5.52 13.39
CA VAL A 50 12.73 -5.58 12.38
C VAL A 50 11.37 -5.46 13.07
N GLN A 51 11.15 -6.23 14.12
CA GLN A 51 9.93 -6.17 14.92
C GLN A 51 9.78 -4.84 15.66
N ARG A 52 10.88 -4.19 16.05
CA ARG A 52 10.83 -2.85 16.63
C ARG A 52 10.34 -1.83 15.60
N ILE A 53 10.83 -1.89 14.36
CA ILE A 53 10.32 -1.04 13.27
C ILE A 53 8.84 -1.31 13.03
N LYS A 54 8.43 -2.58 13.00
CA LYS A 54 7.00 -2.96 12.93
C LYS A 54 6.21 -2.34 14.08
N ALA A 55 6.69 -2.43 15.31
CA ALA A 55 6.01 -1.86 16.48
C ALA A 55 5.84 -0.33 16.39
N LEU A 56 6.86 0.40 15.88
CA LEU A 56 6.76 1.83 15.63
C LEU A 56 5.74 2.16 14.52
N HIS A 57 5.80 1.42 13.40
CA HIS A 57 4.86 1.54 12.29
C HIS A 57 3.42 1.32 12.76
N ASP A 58 3.17 0.18 13.42
CA ASP A 58 1.86 -0.23 13.88
C ASP A 58 1.28 0.74 14.88
N TYR A 59 2.11 1.34 15.74
CA TYR A 59 1.66 2.39 16.66
C TYR A 59 1.08 3.58 15.88
N VAL A 60 1.75 4.04 14.83
CA VAL A 60 1.25 5.17 14.04
C VAL A 60 -0.02 4.77 13.27
N ALA A 61 -0.01 3.64 12.58
CA ALA A 61 -1.15 3.14 11.81
C ALA A 61 -2.38 2.85 12.69
N ASP A 62 -2.17 2.46 13.96
CA ASP A 62 -3.25 2.19 14.91
C ASP A 62 -3.77 3.46 15.59
N ARG A 63 -2.89 4.37 16.02
CA ARG A 63 -3.25 5.51 16.89
C ARG A 63 -3.61 6.78 16.16
N VAL A 64 -3.37 6.86 14.85
CA VAL A 64 -3.73 8.02 14.04
C VAL A 64 -4.88 7.66 13.11
N ALA A 65 -5.89 8.53 13.05
CA ALA A 65 -6.96 8.45 12.06
C ALA A 65 -6.76 9.50 10.96
N TYR A 66 -7.15 9.17 9.73
CA TYR A 66 -7.00 10.10 8.61
C TYR A 66 -7.99 11.27 8.72
N ASP A 67 -7.50 12.51 8.64
CA ASP A 67 -8.30 13.74 8.73
C ASP A 67 -8.96 14.06 7.39
N VAL A 68 -9.97 13.25 7.03
CA VAL A 68 -10.72 13.38 5.77
C VAL A 68 -11.35 14.78 5.61
N PRO A 69 -11.96 15.40 6.64
CA PRO A 69 -12.48 16.76 6.51
C PRO A 69 -11.41 17.78 6.07
N SER A 70 -10.24 17.77 6.71
CA SER A 70 -9.14 18.67 6.31
C SER A 70 -8.58 18.34 4.93
N TYR A 71 -8.47 17.06 4.60
CA TYR A 71 -8.04 16.61 3.27
C TYR A 71 -8.97 17.09 2.14
N LEU A 72 -10.29 16.96 2.33
CA LEU A 72 -11.29 17.42 1.37
C LEU A 72 -11.35 18.94 1.27
N ALA A 73 -11.09 19.65 2.38
CA ALA A 73 -11.04 21.11 2.41
C ALA A 73 -9.73 21.69 1.84
N GLY A 74 -8.64 20.91 1.80
CA GLY A 74 -7.30 21.40 1.48
C GLY A 74 -6.71 22.31 2.57
N GLU A 75 -7.25 22.24 3.79
CA GLU A 75 -6.87 23.08 4.93
C GLU A 75 -6.42 22.20 6.10
N TYR A 76 -5.11 22.20 6.34
CA TYR A 76 -4.46 21.28 7.26
C TYR A 76 -4.09 21.95 8.58
N PRO A 77 -4.40 21.32 9.73
CA PRO A 77 -3.72 21.59 10.99
C PRO A 77 -2.21 21.35 10.86
N PRO A 78 -1.40 21.80 11.84
CA PRO A 78 0.01 21.45 11.87
C PRO A 78 0.22 19.92 11.80
N GLN A 79 1.09 19.50 10.89
CA GLN A 79 1.43 18.08 10.65
C GLN A 79 2.76 17.70 11.34
N ASP A 80 3.19 18.46 12.35
CA ASP A 80 4.36 18.11 13.16
C ASP A 80 4.03 16.99 14.15
N ALA A 81 5.05 16.22 14.53
CA ALA A 81 4.87 14.99 15.29
C ALA A 81 4.17 15.19 16.65
N GLU A 82 4.46 16.29 17.37
CA GLU A 82 3.83 16.57 18.68
C GLU A 82 2.35 16.90 18.51
N THR A 83 1.99 17.71 17.52
CA THR A 83 0.59 18.00 17.19
C THR A 83 -0.17 16.71 16.83
N VAL A 84 0.41 15.86 15.96
CA VAL A 84 -0.21 14.60 15.53
C VAL A 84 -0.34 13.62 16.69
N PHE A 85 0.69 13.48 17.52
CA PHE A 85 0.70 12.64 18.70
C PHE A 85 -0.45 13.00 19.65
N HIS A 86 -0.69 14.29 19.91
CA HIS A 86 -1.77 14.72 20.77
C HIS A 86 -3.16 14.64 20.12
N ARG A 87 -3.27 15.00 18.84
CA ARG A 87 -4.56 15.03 18.14
C ARG A 87 -5.09 13.65 17.77
N ARG A 88 -4.21 12.67 17.55
CA ARG A 88 -4.55 11.34 17.01
C ARG A 88 -5.23 11.41 15.63
N THR A 89 -5.11 12.53 14.93
CA THR A 89 -5.66 12.75 13.59
C THR A 89 -4.69 13.56 12.74
N SER A 90 -4.50 13.16 11.49
CA SER A 90 -3.63 13.85 10.52
C SER A 90 -3.87 13.38 9.08
N VAL A 91 -3.14 13.94 8.12
CA VAL A 91 -3.02 13.39 6.75
C VAL A 91 -1.65 12.74 6.57
N CYS A 92 -1.34 12.22 5.38
CA CYS A 92 -0.12 11.43 5.10
C CYS A 92 1.18 12.05 5.67
N ALA A 93 1.35 13.37 5.56
CA ALA A 93 2.48 14.09 6.14
C ALA A 93 2.61 13.89 7.66
N GLY A 94 1.50 13.92 8.40
CA GLY A 94 1.50 13.77 9.86
C GLY A 94 1.79 12.34 10.33
N TYR A 95 1.32 11.33 9.58
CA TYR A 95 1.72 9.93 9.82
C TYR A 95 3.24 9.79 9.63
N ALA A 96 3.76 10.32 8.52
CA ALA A 96 5.16 10.18 8.17
C ALA A 96 6.09 10.91 9.16
N THR A 97 5.72 12.10 9.62
CA THR A 97 6.48 12.87 10.62
C THR A 97 6.45 12.21 11.99
N LEU A 98 5.30 11.69 12.43
CA LEU A 98 5.20 10.98 13.71
C LEU A 98 6.04 9.71 13.70
N LEU A 99 6.00 8.92 12.63
CA LEU A 99 6.84 7.72 12.51
C LEU A 99 8.34 8.08 12.52
N ALA A 100 8.75 9.13 11.82
CA ALA A 100 10.13 9.62 11.85
C ALA A 100 10.56 10.06 13.26
N ALA A 101 9.71 10.77 14.00
CA ALA A 101 9.99 11.22 15.36
C ALA A 101 10.10 10.05 16.36
N LEU A 102 9.24 9.04 16.23
CA LEU A 102 9.33 7.80 17.00
C LEU A 102 10.63 7.03 16.69
N GLY A 103 11.00 6.94 15.41
CA GLY A 103 12.28 6.37 14.98
C GLY A 103 13.46 7.09 15.63
N GLN A 104 13.50 8.42 15.54
CA GLN A 104 14.54 9.23 16.18
C GLN A 104 14.64 8.97 17.69
N ALA A 105 13.52 8.94 18.40
CA ALA A 105 13.49 8.66 19.83
C ALA A 105 13.90 7.21 20.19
N ALA A 106 13.67 6.27 19.27
CA ALA A 106 14.09 4.87 19.39
C ALA A 106 15.53 4.61 18.93
N GLY A 107 16.23 5.63 18.40
CA GLY A 107 17.57 5.47 17.84
C GLY A 107 17.59 4.75 16.48
N ILE A 108 16.47 4.76 15.75
CA ILE A 108 16.32 4.21 14.39
C ILE A 108 16.23 5.37 13.40
N GLU A 109 17.07 5.35 12.37
CA GLU A 109 17.02 6.38 11.33
C GLU A 109 15.82 6.11 10.41
N ILE A 110 14.78 6.94 10.55
CA ILE A 110 13.60 6.97 9.68
C ILE A 110 13.48 8.38 9.12
N VAL A 111 13.39 8.49 7.80
CA VAL A 111 13.23 9.77 7.10
C VAL A 111 11.87 9.88 6.45
N VAL A 112 11.38 11.10 6.29
CA VAL A 112 10.19 11.40 5.49
C VAL A 112 10.58 11.49 4.02
N VAL A 113 9.81 10.81 3.17
CA VAL A 113 9.90 10.88 1.72
C VAL A 113 8.62 11.51 1.20
N VAL A 114 8.75 12.39 0.21
CA VAL A 114 7.64 13.07 -0.46
C VAL A 114 7.66 12.76 -1.95
N GLY A 115 6.48 12.77 -2.57
CA GLY A 115 6.32 12.60 -4.00
C GLY A 115 4.86 12.44 -4.38
N ASP A 116 4.60 11.68 -5.44
CA ASP A 116 3.27 11.35 -5.91
C ASP A 116 2.87 9.92 -5.54
N ALA A 117 1.57 9.69 -5.36
CA ALA A 117 1.02 8.35 -5.23
C ALA A 117 -0.23 8.17 -6.10
N ARG A 118 -0.47 6.92 -6.51
CA ARG A 118 -1.69 6.49 -7.22
C ARG A 118 -2.60 5.73 -6.27
N GLY A 119 -3.72 6.32 -5.89
CA GLY A 119 -4.71 5.71 -4.99
C GLY A 119 -5.39 4.49 -5.60
N ASP A 120 -6.36 3.89 -4.90
CA ASP A 120 -7.04 2.65 -5.35
C ASP A 120 -7.76 2.79 -6.71
N ASP A 121 -8.17 4.01 -7.04
CA ASP A 121 -8.74 4.35 -8.34
C ASP A 121 -7.70 4.44 -9.47
N GLY A 122 -6.41 4.23 -9.16
CA GLY A 122 -5.29 4.28 -10.10
C GLY A 122 -4.96 5.69 -10.61
N LEU A 123 -5.61 6.71 -10.06
CA LEU A 123 -5.35 8.12 -10.36
C LEU A 123 -4.43 8.72 -9.31
N PHE A 124 -3.82 9.86 -9.65
CA PHE A 124 -3.07 10.62 -8.66
C PHE A 124 -4.02 11.15 -7.59
N GLU A 125 -3.57 11.12 -6.33
CA GLU A 125 -4.30 11.74 -5.22
C GLU A 125 -4.37 13.28 -5.32
N GLY A 126 -3.69 13.88 -6.30
CA GLY A 126 -3.83 15.29 -6.69
C GLY A 126 -3.16 16.31 -5.77
N GLN A 127 -2.75 15.90 -4.55
CA GLN A 127 -2.14 16.78 -3.54
C GLN A 127 -0.72 16.35 -3.12
N GLY A 128 -0.12 15.39 -3.84
CA GLY A 128 1.11 14.71 -3.42
C GLY A 128 0.87 13.73 -2.28
N HIS A 129 1.91 13.00 -1.90
CA HIS A 129 1.88 12.01 -0.83
C HIS A 129 3.19 12.04 -0.03
N ALA A 130 3.11 11.60 1.22
CA ALA A 130 4.25 11.51 2.11
C ALA A 130 4.26 10.16 2.84
N TRP A 131 5.44 9.54 2.86
CA TRP A 131 5.69 8.24 3.47
C TRP A 131 7.09 8.22 4.10
N ASN A 132 7.62 7.05 4.44
CA ASN A 132 8.93 6.93 5.09
C ASN A 132 9.89 5.99 4.38
N ALA A 133 11.18 6.22 4.61
CA ALA A 133 12.21 5.22 4.43
C ALA A 133 12.95 5.00 5.76
N VAL A 134 13.27 3.75 6.09
CA VAL A 134 13.98 3.37 7.31
C VAL A 134 15.33 2.73 6.97
N ASN A 135 16.36 3.07 7.73
CA ASN A 135 17.66 2.41 7.67
C ASN A 135 17.72 1.28 8.69
N LEU A 136 17.95 0.06 8.19
CA LEU A 136 18.21 -1.12 8.99
C LEU A 136 19.56 -1.71 8.55
N ASP A 137 20.54 -1.63 9.45
CA ASP A 137 21.92 -2.12 9.25
C ASP A 137 22.59 -1.64 7.94
N GLY A 138 22.39 -0.37 7.60
CA GLY A 138 22.99 0.27 6.43
C GLY A 138 22.20 0.05 5.13
N ARG A 139 21.03 -0.60 5.20
CA ARG A 139 20.13 -0.77 4.05
C ARG A 139 18.82 -0.03 4.29
N TRP A 140 18.35 0.65 3.25
CA TRP A 140 17.09 1.40 3.28
C TRP A 140 15.90 0.52 2.85
N TYR A 141 14.76 0.74 3.48
CA TYR A 141 13.48 0.07 3.22
C TYR A 141 12.34 1.09 3.23
N LEU A 142 11.25 0.82 2.52
CA LEU A 142 10.12 1.73 2.35
C LEU A 142 8.99 1.37 3.32
N ILE A 143 8.34 2.39 3.87
CA ILE A 143 7.22 2.25 4.80
C ILE A 143 6.13 3.27 4.46
N ASP A 144 4.86 2.86 4.44
CA ASP A 144 3.71 3.78 4.42
C ASP A 144 2.66 3.39 5.48
N ALA A 145 2.77 4.01 6.65
CA ALA A 145 1.83 3.81 7.76
C ALA A 145 0.44 4.42 7.49
N THR A 146 0.30 5.30 6.50
CA THR A 146 -0.99 5.94 6.19
C THR A 146 -1.90 4.96 5.49
N TRP A 147 -1.38 4.31 4.44
CA TRP A 147 -2.13 3.35 3.64
C TRP A 147 -2.29 1.99 4.35
N ASP A 148 -1.42 1.69 5.32
CA ASP A 148 -1.59 0.55 6.23
C ASP A 148 -2.56 0.83 7.40
N ALA A 149 -3.02 2.08 7.61
CA ALA A 149 -4.01 2.40 8.66
C ALA A 149 -5.45 2.16 8.21
N GLY A 150 -5.73 2.25 6.91
CA GLY A 150 -7.06 2.11 6.34
C GLY A 150 -7.24 2.93 5.06
N SER A 151 -8.49 3.26 4.73
CA SER A 151 -8.85 3.93 3.49
C SER A 151 -9.87 5.06 3.69
N VAL A 152 -9.98 5.94 2.69
CA VAL A 152 -11.03 6.95 2.63
C VAL A 152 -12.18 6.40 1.80
N ASN A 153 -13.38 6.38 2.38
CA ASN A 153 -14.60 5.94 1.69
C ASN A 153 -15.63 7.07 1.75
N GLY A 154 -15.75 7.82 0.67
CA GLY A 154 -16.57 9.03 0.62
C GLY A 154 -15.95 10.13 1.48
N ASP A 155 -16.68 10.58 2.50
CA ASP A 155 -16.29 11.66 3.42
C ASP A 155 -15.76 11.17 4.77
N ARG A 156 -15.47 9.87 4.89
CA ARG A 156 -15.03 9.24 6.14
C ARG A 156 -13.78 8.40 5.97
N PHE A 157 -12.99 8.36 7.03
CA PHE A 157 -11.92 7.39 7.20
C PHE A 157 -12.50 6.06 7.70
N VAL A 158 -12.12 4.97 7.04
CA VAL A 158 -12.44 3.60 7.44
C VAL A 158 -11.13 2.94 7.84
N LYS A 159 -10.98 2.69 9.14
CA LYS A 159 -9.83 1.97 9.68
C LYS A 159 -9.87 0.53 9.20
N ASP A 160 -8.79 0.09 8.59
CA ASP A 160 -8.60 -1.27 8.07
C ASP A 160 -7.10 -1.54 8.08
N TYR A 161 -6.61 -2.00 9.24
CA TYR A 161 -5.17 -2.12 9.46
C TYR A 161 -4.57 -3.22 8.59
N SER A 162 -3.43 -2.91 8.00
CA SER A 162 -2.64 -3.72 7.09
C SER A 162 -1.16 -3.60 7.45
N ALA A 163 -0.31 -4.46 6.89
CA ALA A 163 1.15 -4.33 6.97
C ALA A 163 1.80 -4.54 5.58
N HIS A 164 1.04 -4.30 4.53
CA HIS A 164 1.44 -4.51 3.14
C HIS A 164 2.40 -3.43 2.64
N TYR A 165 2.40 -2.26 3.27
CA TYR A 165 3.31 -1.16 3.02
C TYR A 165 4.46 -1.07 4.03
N LEU A 166 4.67 -2.08 4.90
CA LEU A 166 5.77 -2.16 5.86
C LEU A 166 6.98 -2.93 5.30
N LEU A 167 8.11 -2.24 5.12
CA LEU A 167 9.36 -2.78 4.53
C LEU A 167 9.16 -3.41 3.15
N THR A 168 8.22 -2.86 2.39
CA THR A 168 7.84 -3.38 1.08
C THR A 168 9.00 -3.32 0.09
N PRO A 169 9.22 -4.37 -0.72
CA PRO A 169 10.26 -4.36 -1.74
C PRO A 169 10.10 -3.16 -2.70
N PRO A 170 11.18 -2.47 -3.07
CA PRO A 170 11.16 -1.32 -3.99
C PRO A 170 10.41 -1.59 -5.31
N GLU A 171 10.57 -2.77 -5.88
CA GLU A 171 9.92 -3.20 -7.12
C GLU A 171 8.40 -3.37 -7.00
N VAL A 172 7.90 -3.54 -5.77
CA VAL A 172 6.47 -3.59 -5.45
C VAL A 172 5.96 -2.19 -5.11
N PHE A 173 6.69 -1.45 -4.27
CA PHE A 173 6.29 -0.14 -3.77
C PHE A 173 6.16 0.92 -4.89
N VAL A 174 7.03 0.86 -5.91
CA VAL A 174 6.99 1.78 -7.06
C VAL A 174 5.75 1.62 -7.94
N ALA A 175 4.96 0.55 -7.75
CA ALA A 175 3.69 0.39 -8.46
C ALA A 175 2.67 1.47 -8.04
N THR A 176 2.83 2.06 -6.85
CA THR A 176 1.89 3.07 -6.32
C THR A 176 2.57 4.37 -5.95
N HIS A 177 3.85 4.37 -5.55
CA HIS A 177 4.55 5.54 -5.02
C HIS A 177 5.71 5.97 -5.90
N MET A 178 5.78 7.26 -6.20
CA MET A 178 6.83 7.87 -7.02
C MET A 178 7.45 9.05 -6.27
N PRO A 179 8.66 8.92 -5.68
CA PRO A 179 9.30 10.00 -4.94
C PRO A 179 9.79 11.14 -5.83
N ASP A 180 9.80 12.35 -5.28
CA ASP A 180 10.38 13.53 -5.91
C ASP A 180 11.90 13.40 -6.13
N ASP A 181 12.60 12.82 -5.15
CA ASP A 181 14.02 12.47 -5.27
C ASP A 181 14.13 11.00 -5.72
N PRO A 182 14.61 10.72 -6.95
CA PRO A 182 14.68 9.37 -7.49
C PRO A 182 15.50 8.39 -6.65
N LYS A 183 16.40 8.86 -5.78
CA LYS A 183 17.17 7.97 -4.89
C LYS A 183 16.25 7.16 -3.96
N TRP A 184 15.11 7.73 -3.58
CA TRP A 184 14.16 7.08 -2.68
C TRP A 184 13.29 6.04 -3.37
N GLN A 185 13.43 5.83 -4.68
CA GLN A 185 12.86 4.65 -5.31
C GLN A 185 13.54 3.37 -4.82
N LEU A 186 14.80 3.47 -4.34
CA LEU A 186 15.63 2.34 -3.91
C LEU A 186 15.79 1.23 -4.98
N LEU A 187 15.46 1.54 -6.23
CA LEU A 187 15.63 0.66 -7.37
C LEU A 187 17.07 0.74 -7.90
N PRO A 188 17.64 -0.37 -8.40
CA PRO A 188 18.93 -0.34 -9.09
C PRO A 188 18.95 0.60 -10.31
N ALA A 189 17.80 0.73 -10.99
CA ALA A 189 17.56 1.65 -12.08
C ALA A 189 16.25 2.43 -11.81
N PRO A 190 16.33 3.68 -11.33
CA PRO A 190 15.14 4.49 -11.08
C PRO A 190 14.29 4.69 -12.34
N LEU A 191 12.99 4.56 -12.18
CA LEU A 191 12.00 4.81 -13.22
C LEU A 191 11.85 6.31 -13.46
N SER A 192 11.51 6.66 -14.70
CA SER A 192 11.00 7.98 -15.02
C SER A 192 9.54 8.10 -14.59
N HIS A 193 9.06 9.32 -14.36
CA HIS A 193 7.64 9.57 -14.07
C HIS A 193 6.72 9.04 -15.20
N GLY A 194 7.19 9.09 -16.45
CA GLY A 194 6.46 8.54 -17.59
C GLY A 194 6.38 7.01 -17.58
N ASP A 195 7.39 6.31 -17.07
CA ASP A 195 7.38 4.86 -16.93
C ASP A 195 6.54 4.41 -15.73
N PHE A 196 6.61 5.14 -14.63
CA PHE A 196 5.71 4.98 -13.48
C PHE A 196 4.24 5.01 -13.91
N LEU A 197 3.84 6.01 -14.71
CA LEU A 197 2.49 6.12 -15.26
C LEU A 197 2.08 4.96 -16.19
N ARG A 198 3.05 4.21 -16.71
CA ARG A 198 2.84 3.05 -17.56
C ARG A 198 2.92 1.73 -16.80
N LEU A 199 3.17 1.73 -15.49
CA LEU A 199 3.09 0.51 -14.68
C LEU A 199 1.63 0.13 -14.40
N PRO A 200 1.27 -1.17 -14.54
CA PRO A 200 0.03 -1.68 -13.96
C PRO A 200 -0.14 -1.20 -12.52
N HIS A 201 -1.37 -0.82 -12.15
CA HIS A 201 -1.65 -0.41 -10.78
C HIS A 201 -1.96 -1.67 -9.98
N LEU A 202 -0.94 -2.23 -9.32
CA LEU A 202 -1.07 -3.44 -8.50
C LEU A 202 -0.72 -3.07 -7.07
N ARG A 203 -1.60 -3.43 -6.13
CA ARG A 203 -1.35 -3.24 -4.71
C ARG A 203 -0.29 -4.23 -4.22
N PRO A 204 0.48 -3.92 -3.15
CA PRO A 204 1.44 -4.85 -2.60
C PRO A 204 0.83 -6.18 -2.17
N ASP A 205 -0.46 -6.21 -1.81
CA ASP A 205 -1.25 -7.41 -1.52
C ASP A 205 -1.12 -8.46 -2.65
N PHE A 206 -1.06 -8.02 -3.91
CA PHE A 206 -0.87 -8.90 -5.06
C PHE A 206 0.46 -9.66 -4.98
N ALA A 207 1.55 -8.94 -4.75
CA ALA A 207 2.88 -9.55 -4.65
C ALA A 207 3.05 -10.31 -3.32
N ALA A 208 2.34 -9.94 -2.25
CA ALA A 208 2.33 -10.65 -0.97
C ALA A 208 1.76 -12.07 -1.11
N LEU A 209 0.93 -12.32 -2.13
CA LEU A 209 0.42 -13.64 -2.50
C LEU A 209 1.37 -14.44 -3.43
N ASP A 210 2.63 -14.00 -3.59
CA ASP A 210 3.60 -14.51 -4.57
C ASP A 210 3.11 -14.42 -6.03
N LEU A 211 2.13 -13.57 -6.32
CA LEU A 211 1.61 -13.39 -7.67
C LEU A 211 2.52 -12.46 -8.48
N ARG A 212 2.64 -12.75 -9.78
CA ARG A 212 3.27 -11.83 -10.75
C ARG A 212 2.41 -11.73 -11.98
N LEU A 213 2.15 -10.52 -12.45
CA LEU A 213 1.53 -10.28 -13.74
C LEU A 213 2.62 -10.43 -14.81
N LEU A 214 2.54 -11.51 -15.60
CA LEU A 214 3.46 -11.80 -16.69
C LEU A 214 3.05 -11.05 -17.95
N GLU A 215 1.75 -11.08 -18.23
CA GLU A 215 1.13 -10.30 -19.28
C GLU A 215 -0.21 -9.75 -18.77
N PRO A 216 -0.56 -8.51 -19.10
CA PRO A 216 0.21 -7.62 -19.96
C PRO A 216 1.13 -6.68 -19.12
N THR A 217 2.24 -6.19 -19.67
CA THR A 217 3.35 -5.55 -18.90
C THR A 217 3.27 -4.03 -18.72
N ARG A 218 2.24 -3.39 -19.28
CA ARG A 218 1.92 -1.95 -19.24
C ARG A 218 0.60 -1.66 -18.51
N ALA A 219 0.35 -0.40 -18.16
CA ALA A 219 -0.86 0.05 -17.46
C ALA A 219 -2.08 0.23 -18.37
N ARG A 220 -1.84 0.49 -19.65
CA ARG A 220 -2.85 0.90 -20.62
C ARG A 220 -2.76 0.09 -21.91
N TYR A 221 -3.92 -0.35 -22.39
CA TYR A 221 -4.07 -1.15 -23.60
C TYR A 221 -5.11 -0.54 -24.51
N ALA A 222 -4.84 -0.59 -25.81
CA ALA A 222 -5.84 -0.33 -26.82
C ALA A 222 -6.32 -1.67 -27.37
N VAL A 223 -7.63 -1.93 -27.31
CA VAL A 223 -8.29 -3.09 -27.91
C VAL A 223 -9.46 -2.60 -28.76
N SER A 224 -9.92 -3.36 -29.74
CA SER A 224 -11.13 -3.05 -30.50
C SER A 224 -12.37 -3.64 -29.83
N VAL A 225 -13.54 -3.07 -30.10
CA VAL A 225 -14.81 -3.67 -29.68
C VAL A 225 -14.91 -5.11 -30.18
N GLY A 226 -15.22 -6.03 -29.26
CA GLY A 226 -15.31 -7.47 -29.52
C GLY A 226 -13.99 -8.22 -29.33
N ASP A 227 -12.88 -7.52 -29.08
CA ASP A 227 -11.62 -8.16 -28.69
C ASP A 227 -11.67 -8.62 -27.22
N GLU A 228 -10.76 -9.53 -26.91
CA GLU A 228 -10.48 -9.99 -25.55
C GLU A 228 -9.07 -9.60 -25.13
N LEU A 229 -8.90 -9.26 -23.86
CA LEU A 229 -7.59 -9.11 -23.23
C LEU A 229 -7.31 -10.33 -22.35
N THR A 230 -6.20 -11.00 -22.61
CA THR A 230 -5.71 -12.10 -21.79
C THR A 230 -4.63 -11.61 -20.83
N LEU A 231 -4.85 -11.85 -19.54
CA LEU A 231 -3.88 -11.67 -18.47
C LEU A 231 -3.26 -13.02 -18.15
N ARG A 232 -1.93 -13.03 -18.00
CA ARG A 232 -1.16 -14.20 -17.59
C ARG A 232 -0.47 -13.93 -16.27
N PHE A 233 -0.56 -14.87 -15.36
CA PHE A 233 -0.02 -14.76 -14.01
C PHE A 233 0.97 -15.89 -13.71
N ALA A 234 2.03 -15.57 -12.97
CA ALA A 234 2.68 -16.56 -12.13
C ALA A 234 1.84 -16.69 -10.86
N ASN A 235 1.24 -17.85 -10.64
CA ASN A 235 0.40 -18.15 -9.48
C ASN A 235 0.85 -19.48 -8.84
N PRO A 236 1.99 -19.48 -8.12
CA PRO A 236 2.64 -20.71 -7.66
C PRO A 236 1.78 -21.53 -6.68
N HIS A 237 0.86 -20.87 -5.99
CA HIS A 237 -0.02 -21.47 -4.98
C HIS A 237 -1.43 -21.77 -5.51
N ALA A 238 -1.67 -21.53 -6.80
CA ALA A 238 -2.97 -21.69 -7.45
C ALA A 238 -4.11 -21.00 -6.70
N PHE A 239 -3.88 -19.79 -6.16
CA PHE A 239 -4.93 -19.01 -5.52
C PHE A 239 -6.05 -18.69 -6.49
N ARG A 240 -7.28 -18.61 -5.99
CA ARG A 240 -8.42 -18.18 -6.80
C ARG A 240 -8.24 -16.69 -7.12
N LEU A 241 -8.22 -16.38 -8.41
CA LEU A 241 -8.25 -15.02 -8.92
C LEU A 241 -9.59 -14.79 -9.60
N SER A 242 -10.06 -13.55 -9.57
CA SER A 242 -11.22 -13.11 -10.35
C SER A 242 -10.99 -11.71 -10.87
N GLY A 243 -11.57 -11.41 -12.03
CA GLY A 243 -11.51 -10.09 -12.63
C GLY A 243 -12.90 -9.56 -12.96
N SER A 244 -13.01 -8.25 -13.03
CA SER A 244 -14.22 -7.55 -13.45
C SER A 244 -13.86 -6.36 -14.32
N VAL A 245 -14.53 -6.22 -15.47
CA VAL A 245 -14.42 -5.07 -16.37
C VAL A 245 -15.61 -4.16 -16.18
N ARG A 246 -15.36 -2.88 -15.89
CA ARG A 246 -16.41 -1.89 -15.70
C ARG A 246 -16.07 -0.55 -16.33
N LEU A 247 -17.09 0.31 -16.48
CA LEU A 247 -16.85 1.74 -16.66
C LEU A 247 -16.26 2.33 -15.36
N PRO A 248 -15.40 3.36 -15.43
CA PRO A 248 -14.81 3.96 -14.24
C PRO A 248 -15.84 4.40 -13.16
N ASP A 249 -16.99 4.90 -13.59
CA ASP A 249 -18.04 5.41 -12.69
C ASP A 249 -19.15 4.37 -12.38
N ALA A 250 -18.95 3.11 -12.77
CA ALA A 250 -19.96 2.06 -12.58
C ALA A 250 -19.70 1.22 -11.32
N ASP A 251 -20.78 0.90 -10.60
CA ASP A 251 -20.72 0.02 -9.43
C ASP A 251 -20.56 -1.46 -9.83
N GLN A 252 -21.05 -1.84 -11.01
CA GLN A 252 -21.04 -3.22 -11.50
C GLN A 252 -20.21 -3.34 -12.78
N GLY A 253 -19.65 -4.53 -12.97
CA GLY A 253 -18.84 -4.88 -14.12
C GLY A 253 -19.11 -6.29 -14.62
N GLU A 254 -18.65 -6.55 -15.83
CA GLU A 254 -18.69 -7.86 -16.47
C GLU A 254 -17.54 -8.72 -15.95
N ARG A 255 -17.85 -9.97 -15.59
CA ARG A 255 -16.88 -10.87 -14.99
C ARG A 255 -15.94 -11.42 -16.07
N CYS A 256 -14.63 -11.42 -15.77
CA CYS A 256 -13.64 -12.11 -16.57
C CYS A 256 -13.65 -13.62 -16.32
N GLU A 257 -13.31 -14.39 -17.34
CA GLU A 257 -13.16 -15.84 -17.24
C GLU A 257 -11.74 -16.19 -16.79
N THR A 258 -11.60 -17.13 -15.85
CA THR A 258 -10.29 -17.59 -15.37
C THR A 258 -10.16 -19.07 -15.66
N ASP A 259 -9.02 -19.49 -16.19
CA ASP A 259 -8.76 -20.88 -16.53
C ASP A 259 -8.69 -21.78 -15.28
N ASP A 260 -8.83 -23.09 -15.49
CA ASP A 260 -8.76 -24.08 -14.40
C ASP A 260 -7.38 -24.07 -13.71
N SER A 261 -6.32 -23.74 -14.46
CA SER A 261 -4.96 -23.56 -13.93
C SER A 261 -4.79 -22.32 -13.07
N ARG A 262 -5.72 -21.36 -13.10
CA ARG A 262 -5.68 -20.07 -12.40
C ARG A 262 -4.45 -19.23 -12.74
N THR A 263 -3.94 -19.41 -13.95
CA THR A 263 -2.78 -18.71 -14.51
C THR A 263 -3.15 -17.79 -15.65
N THR A 264 -4.37 -17.91 -16.17
CA THR A 264 -4.86 -17.11 -17.29
C THR A 264 -6.22 -16.54 -16.96
N MET A 265 -6.42 -15.26 -17.25
CA MET A 265 -7.72 -14.60 -17.15
C MET A 265 -8.03 -13.87 -18.44
N THR A 266 -9.21 -14.09 -18.99
CA THR A 266 -9.67 -13.46 -20.24
C THR A 266 -10.84 -12.55 -19.95
N CYS A 267 -10.76 -11.31 -20.42
CA CYS A 267 -11.78 -10.30 -20.24
C CYS A 267 -12.24 -9.79 -21.61
N ALA A 268 -13.55 -9.75 -21.83
CA ALA A 268 -14.15 -9.25 -23.07
C ALA A 268 -14.46 -7.75 -22.99
N PHE A 269 -14.44 -7.09 -24.15
CA PHE A 269 -14.72 -5.65 -24.28
C PHE A 269 -15.81 -5.41 -25.34
N PRO A 270 -17.09 -5.55 -24.98
CA PRO A 270 -18.20 -5.50 -25.94
C PRO A 270 -18.56 -4.09 -26.41
N GLU A 271 -18.03 -3.06 -25.76
CA GLU A 271 -18.41 -1.67 -25.98
C GLU A 271 -17.21 -0.73 -25.93
N HIS A 272 -17.28 0.33 -26.74
CA HIS A 272 -16.26 1.38 -26.80
C HIS A 272 -16.06 2.10 -25.45
N GLY A 273 -14.94 2.81 -25.37
CA GLY A 273 -14.63 3.73 -24.27
C GLY A 273 -13.61 3.16 -23.30
N ARG A 274 -13.23 4.00 -22.32
CA ARG A 274 -12.29 3.59 -21.28
C ARG A 274 -12.97 2.63 -20.31
N ARG A 275 -12.29 1.52 -20.03
CA ARG A 275 -12.70 0.49 -19.08
C ARG A 275 -11.65 0.34 -17.99
N GLN A 276 -12.11 0.03 -16.79
CA GLN A 276 -11.30 -0.45 -15.67
C GLN A 276 -11.43 -1.96 -15.58
N LEU A 277 -10.29 -2.65 -15.55
CA LEU A 277 -10.20 -4.06 -15.24
C LEU A 277 -9.69 -4.19 -13.82
N LEU A 278 -10.56 -4.62 -12.90
CA LEU A 278 -10.23 -4.85 -11.50
C LEU A 278 -9.80 -6.29 -11.29
N LEU A 279 -8.79 -6.49 -10.45
CA LEU A 279 -8.28 -7.80 -10.05
C LEU A 279 -8.59 -8.06 -8.58
N PHE A 280 -9.05 -9.28 -8.30
CA PHE A 280 -9.36 -9.72 -6.95
C PHE A 280 -8.72 -11.08 -6.67
N GLY A 281 -8.24 -11.23 -5.44
CA GLY A 281 -7.62 -12.44 -4.92
C GLY A 281 -8.59 -13.35 -4.18
N PRO A 282 -8.06 -14.29 -3.37
CA PRO A 282 -8.85 -15.06 -2.42
C PRO A 282 -9.74 -14.15 -1.57
N GLU A 283 -10.95 -14.63 -1.27
CA GLU A 283 -11.92 -13.93 -0.42
C GLU A 283 -12.41 -12.58 -0.97
N GLY A 284 -12.09 -12.25 -2.23
CA GLY A 284 -12.53 -11.01 -2.87
C GLY A 284 -11.69 -9.78 -2.52
N VAL A 285 -10.49 -9.98 -1.95
CA VAL A 285 -9.54 -8.90 -1.68
C VAL A 285 -9.15 -8.21 -2.98
N TYR A 286 -9.27 -6.89 -3.04
CA TYR A 286 -8.87 -6.09 -4.19
C TYR A 286 -7.33 -6.08 -4.31
N LEU A 287 -6.82 -6.47 -5.47
CA LEU A 287 -5.38 -6.60 -5.74
C LEU A 287 -4.82 -5.50 -6.66
N GLY A 288 -5.69 -4.67 -7.22
CA GLY A 288 -5.32 -3.60 -8.15
C GLY A 288 -6.11 -3.65 -9.46
N GLN A 289 -5.71 -2.83 -10.41
CA GLN A 289 -6.43 -2.62 -11.65
C GLN A 289 -5.54 -2.26 -12.85
N LEU A 290 -6.13 -2.39 -14.04
CA LEU A 290 -5.59 -1.90 -15.31
C LEU A 290 -6.62 -1.03 -16.02
N TYR A 291 -6.14 -0.14 -16.88
CA TYR A 291 -7.00 0.63 -17.77
C TYR A 291 -6.92 0.09 -19.20
N VAL A 292 -8.08 0.00 -19.85
CA VAL A 292 -8.19 -0.45 -21.23
C VAL A 292 -9.00 0.59 -22.01
N ASP A 293 -8.40 1.18 -23.03
CA ASP A 293 -9.06 2.09 -23.95
C ASP A 293 -9.61 1.27 -25.13
N VAL A 294 -10.93 1.11 -25.22
CA VAL A 294 -11.60 0.33 -26.27
C VAL A 294 -11.94 1.25 -27.45
N GLY A 295 -11.27 1.02 -28.58
CA GLY A 295 -11.40 1.76 -29.84
C GLY A 295 -12.61 1.34 -30.66
#